data_AF-A0A084CNN0-F1
#
_entry.id   AF-A0A084CNN0-F1
#
_cell.length_a   1.000
_cell.length_b   1.000
_cell.length_c   1.000
_cell.angle_alpha   90.00
_cell.angle_beta   90.00
_cell.angle_gamma   90.00
#
_symmetry.space_group_name_H-M   'P 1'
#
loop_
_entity.id
_entity.type
_entity.pdbx_description
1 polymer ?
#
loop_
_entity_poly.entity_id
_entity_poly.type
_entity_poly.pdbx_seq_one_letter_code
_entity_poly.pdbx_strand_id
1 'polypeptide(L)' 'MQNGEVLLVKSDDPLMIHDIPNFCRFMNHELLSFQAQELPYQFWIKKGKI' A
#
# COMPACT_ATOMS: atom_id res chain seq x y z
N MET A 1 11.08 6.29 -9.31
CA MET A 1 10.47 6.38 -7.97
C MET A 1 11.56 6.34 -6.92
N GLN A 2 11.58 7.34 -6.04
CA GLN A 2 12.65 7.58 -5.08
C GLN A 2 12.37 6.85 -3.76
N ASN A 3 13.41 6.49 -3.03
CA ASN A 3 13.25 5.92 -1.69
C ASN A 3 12.60 6.95 -0.77
N GLY A 4 11.63 6.52 0.04
CA GLY A 4 10.85 7.40 0.91
C GLY A 4 9.70 8.14 0.22
N GLU A 5 9.54 8.00 -1.10
CA GLU A 5 8.38 8.53 -1.82
C GLU A 5 7.09 7.86 -1.33
N VAL A 6 6.03 8.66 -1.15
CA VAL A 6 4.72 8.18 -0.73
C VAL A 6 3.80 8.06 -1.94
N LEU A 7 3.16 6.91 -2.07
CA LEU A 7 2.32 6.54 -3.19
C LEU A 7 0.91 6.23 -2.71
N LEU A 8 -0.08 6.68 -3.47
CA LEU A 8 -1.46 6.27 -3.31
C LEU A 8 -1.76 5.17 -4.32
N VAL A 9 -2.04 3.96 -3.82
CA VAL A 9 -2.54 2.84 -4.61
C VAL A 9 -4.04 2.75 -4.40
N LYS A 10 -4.79 2.61 -5.50
CA LYS A 10 -6.25 2.41 -5.49
C LYS A 10 -6.57 1.06 -6.11
N SER A 11 -7.47 0.30 -5.51
CA SER A 11 -7.93 -0.98 -6.06
C SER A 11 -9.36 -1.29 -5.66
N ASP A 12 -10.09 -1.94 -6.56
CA ASP A 12 -11.42 -2.50 -6.28
C ASP A 12 -11.38 -3.98 -5.90
N ASP A 13 -10.19 -4.60 -5.91
CA ASP A 13 -10.01 -6.01 -5.58
C ASP A 13 -9.91 -6.21 -4.06
N PRO A 14 -10.83 -6.97 -3.43
CA PRO A 14 -10.80 -7.26 -1.99
C PRO A 14 -9.55 -8.03 -1.54
N LEU A 15 -8.85 -8.72 -2.43
CA LEU A 15 -7.58 -9.39 -2.07
C LEU A 15 -6.50 -8.37 -1.67
N MET A 16 -6.54 -7.14 -2.22
CA MET A 16 -5.57 -6.10 -1.91
C MET A 16 -5.57 -5.68 -0.43
N ILE A 17 -6.67 -5.90 0.28
CA ILE A 17 -6.78 -5.67 1.73
C ILE A 17 -5.75 -6.51 2.50
N HIS A 18 -5.44 -7.72 2.01
CA HIS A 18 -4.47 -8.62 2.60
C HIS A 18 -3.11 -8.56 1.89
N ASP A 19 -3.10 -8.41 0.57
CA ASP A 19 -1.88 -8.48 -0.24
C ASP A 19 -1.01 -7.24 -0.08
N ILE A 20 -1.58 -6.03 0.00
CA ILE A 20 -0.77 -4.81 0.14
C ILE A 20 -0.03 -4.74 1.47
N PRO A 21 -0.64 -5.06 2.63
CA PRO A 21 0.10 -5.15 3.90
C PRO A 21 1.24 -6.18 3.85
N ASN A 22 0.98 -7.37 3.27
CA ASN A 22 2.00 -8.40 3.10
C ASN A 22 3.14 -7.93 2.19
N PHE A 23 2.80 -7.36 1.03
CA PHE A 23 3.74 -6.76 0.10
C PHE A 23 4.62 -5.73 0.80
N CYS A 24 4.04 -4.82 1.58
CA CYS A 24 4.82 -3.81 2.31
C CYS A 24 5.80 -4.47 3.28
N ARG A 25 5.33 -5.43 4.07
CA ARG A 25 6.17 -6.17 5.03
C ARG A 25 7.33 -6.91 4.36
N PHE A 26 7.07 -7.65 3.28
CA PHE A 26 8.08 -8.49 2.63
C PHE A 26 9.03 -7.70 1.73
N MET A 27 8.57 -6.59 1.14
CA MET A 27 9.39 -5.73 0.27
C MET A 27 10.02 -4.54 1.02
N ASN A 28 9.98 -4.58 2.37
CA ASN A 28 10.54 -3.57 3.25
C ASN A 28 10.00 -2.15 2.98
N HIS A 29 8.75 -2.04 2.56
CA HIS A 29 8.00 -0.78 2.43
C HIS A 29 7.14 -0.55 3.68
N GLU A 30 6.67 0.67 3.86
CA GLU A 30 5.83 1.04 5.00
C GLU A 30 4.42 1.38 4.51
N LEU A 31 3.40 0.68 5.03
CA LEU A 31 2.00 1.02 4.81
C LEU A 31 1.62 2.10 5.83
N LEU A 32 1.47 3.34 5.37
CA LEU A 32 1.18 4.50 6.22
C LEU A 32 -0.30 4.57 6.60
N SER A 33 -1.19 4.25 5.66
CA SER A 33 -2.63 4.33 5.85
C SER A 33 -3.35 3.43 4.86
N PHE A 34 -4.56 3.01 5.23
CA PHE A 34 -5.42 2.19 4.41
C PHE A 34 -6.90 2.50 4.69
N GLN A 35 -7.71 2.58 3.63
CA GLN A 35 -9.17 2.75 3.69
C GLN A 35 -9.85 1.67 2.85
N ALA A 36 -10.70 0.85 3.50
CA ALA A 36 -11.46 -0.23 2.86
C ALA A 36 -12.97 -0.21 3.09
N GLN A 37 -13.50 0.91 3.61
CA GLN A 37 -14.94 1.03 3.83
C GLN A 37 -15.71 1.24 2.51
N GLU A 38 -15.06 1.84 1.52
CA GLU A 38 -15.65 2.19 0.23
C GLU A 38 -14.69 1.86 -0.90
N LEU A 39 -15.25 1.57 -2.07
CA LEU A 39 -14.49 1.36 -3.30
C LEU A 39 -14.22 2.70 -4.00
N PRO A 40 -13.02 2.90 -4.59
CA PRO A 40 -11.87 2.00 -4.53
C PRO A 40 -11.18 2.06 -3.17
N TYR A 41 -10.71 0.91 -2.72
CA TYR A 41 -9.84 0.81 -1.55
C TYR A 41 -8.57 1.63 -1.79
N GLN A 42 -8.10 2.31 -0.76
CA GLN A 42 -6.98 3.24 -0.86
C GLN A 42 -5.87 2.87 0.10
N PHE A 43 -4.64 2.86 -0.40
CA PHE A 43 -3.45 2.47 0.36
C PHE A 43 -2.35 3.51 0.16
N TRP A 44 -1.86 4.10 1.25
CA TRP A 44 -0.72 5.01 1.22
C TRP A 44 0.55 4.24 1.58
N ILE A 45 1.41 4.02 0.60
CA ILE A 45 2.63 3.23 0.75
C ILE A 45 3.83 4.17 0.66
N LYS A 46 4.68 4.16 1.68
CA LYS A 46 6.00 4.79 1.62
C LYS A 46 7.02 3.78 1.12
N LYS A 47 7.64 4.10 -0.01
CA LYS A 47 8.64 3.24 -0.63
C LYS A 47 9.85 3.05 0.28
N GLY A 48 10.12 1.80 0.62
CA GLY A 48 11.34 1.38 1.32
C GLY A 48 12.60 1.61 0.50
N LYS A 49 13.76 1.54 1.16
CA LYS A 49 15.04 1.49 0.45
C LYS A 49 15.22 0.07 -0.11
N ILE A 50 15.40 -0.02 -1.42
CA ILE A 50 15.92 -1.22 -2.11
C ILE A 50 17.42 -1.29 -1.84
#